data_AF-A0A0G1W5S3-F1
#
_entry.id   AF-A0A0G1W5S3-F1
#
_cell.length_a   1.000
_cell.length_b   1.000
_cell.length_c   1.000
_cell.angle_alpha   90.00
_cell.angle_beta   90.00
_cell.angle_gamma   90.00
#
_symmetry.space_group_name_H-M   'P 1'
#
loop_
_entity.id
_entity.type
_entity.pdbx_description
1 polymer ?
#
loop_
_entity_poly.entity_id
_entity_poly.type
_entity_poly.pdbx_seq_one_letter_code
_entity_poly.pdbx_strand_id
1 'polypeptide(L)'
;MAKFALDGLIADGRIQPAKIEEFVAKAEAEVNKIIKEKGEAAAVECEIYNLDPKLLAILGRLHFRTSYSQNVLEHSVEMAHVAGMIAEELGANVAVAKAGALLHDIGKALDHEVSGTHVEIGRRILQKFNVSEEIIKAMQAHHGEYPYETVESVIVQTADAISGSRPGARRDNLEHYLKRLSDLEAIATSFEGVEKAYALAAGREIRVFVLPEKVSDLEAKKMAREIALRIEQELRYPG
;
A
#
# COMPACT_ATOMS: atom_id res chain seq x y z
N MET A 1 -5.44 0.79 -18.08
CA MET A 1 -5.97 0.36 -19.39
C MET A 1 -7.46 0.67 -19.56
N ALA A 2 -8.37 0.04 -18.79
CA ALA A 2 -9.82 0.21 -18.96
C ALA A 2 -10.30 1.68 -18.91
N LYS A 3 -9.76 2.48 -17.98
CA LYS A 3 -10.06 3.92 -17.91
C LYS A 3 -9.69 4.67 -19.19
N PHE A 4 -8.47 4.50 -19.71
CA PHE A 4 -8.03 5.15 -20.95
C PHE A 4 -8.88 4.76 -22.16
N ALA A 5 -9.24 3.48 -22.28
CA ALA A 5 -10.13 3.01 -23.34
C ALA A 5 -11.54 3.62 -23.20
N LEU A 6 -12.06 3.68 -21.97
CA LEU A 6 -13.38 4.26 -21.68
C LEU A 6 -13.42 5.77 -21.94
N ASP A 7 -12.41 6.52 -21.51
CA ASP A 7 -12.31 7.95 -21.74
C ASP A 7 -12.26 8.27 -23.24
N GLY A 8 -11.52 7.46 -24.02
CA GLY A 8 -11.48 7.56 -25.49
C GLY A 8 -12.82 7.24 -26.16
N LEU A 9 -13.52 6.20 -25.70
CA LEU A 9 -14.85 5.83 -26.20
C LEU A 9 -15.92 6.88 -25.88
N ILE A 10 -15.86 7.47 -24.68
CA ILE A 10 -16.74 8.57 -24.27
C ILE A 10 -16.51 9.79 -25.15
N ALA A 11 -15.25 10.13 -25.44
CA ALA A 11 -14.91 11.24 -26.32
C ALA A 11 -15.36 11.02 -27.78
N ASP A 12 -15.28 9.78 -28.29
CA ASP A 12 -15.74 9.44 -29.65
C ASP A 12 -17.27 9.37 -29.76
N GLY A 13 -17.98 9.16 -28.64
CA GLY A 13 -19.45 9.12 -28.58
C GLY A 13 -20.09 7.88 -29.21
N ARG A 14 -19.30 6.93 -29.74
CA ARG A 14 -19.79 5.69 -30.36
C ARG A 14 -19.19 4.48 -29.65
N ILE A 15 -20.05 3.77 -28.93
CA ILE A 15 -19.67 2.55 -28.20
C ILE A 15 -20.15 1.35 -29.01
N GLN A 16 -19.31 0.90 -29.95
CA GLN A 16 -19.56 -0.26 -30.81
C GLN A 16 -18.38 -1.24 -30.74
N PRO A 17 -18.58 -2.55 -30.97
CA PRO A 17 -17.52 -3.56 -30.81
C PRO A 17 -16.18 -3.21 -31.48
N ALA A 18 -16.20 -2.83 -32.76
CA ALA A 18 -14.99 -2.45 -33.49
C ALA A 18 -14.27 -1.22 -32.91
N LYS A 19 -15.03 -0.26 -32.37
CA LYS A 19 -14.46 0.92 -31.70
C LYS A 19 -13.88 0.56 -30.35
N ILE A 20 -14.52 -0.32 -29.59
CA ILE A 20 -14.00 -0.81 -28.31
C ILE A 20 -12.64 -1.49 -28.53
N GLU A 21 -12.54 -2.40 -29.50
CA GLU A 21 -11.28 -3.08 -29.83
C GLU A 21 -10.18 -2.08 -30.23
N GLU A 22 -10.51 -1.10 -31.08
CA GLU A 22 -9.58 -0.04 -31.49
C GLU A 22 -9.06 0.78 -30.29
N PHE A 23 -9.96 1.23 -29.42
CA PHE A 23 -9.60 2.03 -28.25
C PHE A 23 -8.88 1.23 -27.17
N VAL A 24 -9.19 -0.06 -27.01
CA VAL A 24 -8.45 -0.95 -26.12
C VAL A 24 -7.01 -1.12 -26.62
N ALA A 25 -6.80 -1.39 -27.92
CA ALA A 25 -5.47 -1.52 -28.48
C ALA A 25 -4.65 -0.23 -28.34
N LYS A 26 -5.27 0.94 -28.57
CA LYS A 26 -4.64 2.25 -28.34
C LYS A 26 -4.29 2.46 -26.86
N ALA A 27 -5.21 2.15 -25.95
CA ALA A 27 -4.98 2.27 -24.52
C ALA A 27 -3.86 1.34 -24.02
N GLU A 28 -3.76 0.14 -24.57
CA GLU A 28 -2.67 -0.79 -24.27
C GLU A 28 -1.31 -0.25 -24.73
N ALA A 29 -1.24 0.28 -25.96
CA ALA A 29 -0.02 0.89 -26.47
C ALA A 29 0.42 2.11 -25.62
N GLU A 30 -0.53 2.96 -25.23
CA GLU A 30 -0.26 4.14 -24.41
C GLU A 30 0.20 3.76 -22.99
N VAL A 31 -0.46 2.78 -22.36
CA VAL A 31 -0.07 2.27 -21.05
C VAL A 31 1.35 1.67 -21.11
N ASN A 32 1.66 0.89 -22.14
CA ASN A 32 2.99 0.31 -22.32
C ASN A 32 4.08 1.38 -22.51
N LYS A 33 3.77 2.47 -23.20
CA LYS A 33 4.66 3.62 -23.34
C LYS A 33 4.91 4.29 -21.99
N ILE A 34 3.86 4.60 -21.24
CA ILE A 34 3.96 5.19 -19.89
C ILE A 34 4.78 4.29 -18.96
N ILE A 35 4.56 2.96 -19.00
CA ILE A 35 5.31 2.00 -18.18
C ILE A 35 6.82 2.15 -18.44
N LYS A 36 7.25 2.17 -19.71
CA LYS A 36 8.67 2.31 -20.05
C LYS A 36 9.23 3.64 -19.56
N GLU A 37 8.55 4.74 -19.88
CA GLU A 37 8.96 6.09 -19.49
C GLU A 37 9.08 6.24 -17.97
N LYS A 38 8.13 5.70 -17.21
CA LYS A 38 8.13 5.77 -15.74
C LYS A 38 9.23 4.91 -15.11
N GLY A 39 9.47 3.71 -15.64
CA GLY A 39 10.55 2.85 -15.17
C GLY A 39 11.93 3.45 -15.41
N GLU A 40 12.15 3.99 -16.62
CA GLU A 40 13.39 4.68 -16.99
C GLU A 40 13.60 5.95 -16.14
N ALA A 41 12.56 6.79 -16.00
CA ALA A 41 12.63 8.00 -15.19
C ALA A 41 12.98 7.72 -13.73
N ALA A 42 12.36 6.70 -13.12
CA ALA A 42 12.64 6.30 -11.74
C ALA A 42 14.09 5.85 -11.55
N ALA A 43 14.63 5.04 -12.47
CA ALA A 43 16.02 4.59 -12.41
C ALA A 43 17.01 5.75 -12.59
N VAL A 44 16.74 6.66 -13.53
CA VAL A 44 17.57 7.86 -13.76
C VAL A 44 17.55 8.80 -12.55
N GLU A 45 16.37 9.07 -11.99
CA GLU A 45 16.22 9.93 -10.80
C GLU A 45 16.99 9.36 -9.60
N CYS A 46 17.01 8.03 -9.46
CA CYS A 46 17.73 7.35 -8.40
C CYS A 46 19.21 7.09 -8.75
N GLU A 47 19.71 7.56 -9.89
CA GLU A 47 21.08 7.35 -10.39
C GLU A 47 21.47 5.86 -10.49
N ILE A 48 20.50 5.00 -10.79
CA ILE A 48 20.71 3.57 -10.97
C ILE A 48 20.77 3.28 -12.47
N TYR A 49 21.97 3.03 -12.94
CA TYR A 49 22.25 2.73 -14.34
C TYR A 49 22.45 1.22 -14.54
N ASN A 50 22.39 0.78 -15.80
CA ASN A 50 22.66 -0.61 -16.22
C ASN A 50 21.60 -1.65 -15.83
N LEU A 51 20.36 -1.25 -15.56
CA LEU A 51 19.25 -2.20 -15.51
C LEU A 51 18.80 -2.58 -16.92
N ASP A 52 18.45 -3.86 -17.12
CA ASP A 52 17.90 -4.35 -18.39
C ASP A 52 16.60 -3.57 -18.75
N PRO A 53 16.39 -3.15 -20.00
CA PRO A 53 15.18 -2.43 -20.40
C PRO A 53 13.86 -3.15 -20.06
N LYS A 54 13.85 -4.49 -20.06
CA LYS A 54 12.69 -5.28 -19.63
C LYS A 54 12.50 -5.22 -18.11
N LEU A 55 13.58 -5.15 -17.33
CA LEU A 55 13.49 -4.94 -15.89
C LEU A 55 12.97 -3.53 -15.57
N LEU A 56 13.42 -2.52 -16.31
CA LEU A 56 12.86 -1.15 -16.22
C LEU A 56 11.37 -1.13 -16.56
N ALA A 57 10.93 -1.89 -17.57
CA ALA A 57 9.50 -2.03 -17.85
C ALA A 57 8.73 -2.71 -16.71
N ILE A 58 9.32 -3.70 -16.00
CA ILE A 58 8.68 -4.30 -14.82
C ILE A 58 8.60 -3.28 -13.68
N LEU A 59 9.67 -2.54 -13.42
CA LEU A 59 9.70 -1.45 -12.43
C LEU A 59 8.61 -0.42 -12.74
N GLY A 60 8.50 0.00 -14.00
CA GLY A 60 7.50 0.97 -14.44
C GLY A 60 6.05 0.52 -14.26
N ARG A 61 5.76 -0.79 -14.20
CA ARG A 61 4.42 -1.30 -13.88
C ARG A 61 3.97 -0.90 -12.47
N LEU A 62 4.91 -0.69 -11.53
CA LEU A 62 4.61 -0.22 -10.18
C LEU A 62 3.94 1.16 -10.19
N HIS A 63 4.09 1.95 -11.27
CA HIS A 63 3.37 3.22 -11.43
C HIS A 63 1.84 3.04 -11.41
N PHE A 64 1.35 1.89 -11.87
CA PHE A 64 -0.08 1.55 -11.84
C PHE A 64 -0.45 0.69 -10.63
N ARG A 65 0.48 0.45 -9.71
CA ARG A 65 0.27 -0.32 -8.49
C ARG A 65 0.14 0.63 -7.31
N THR A 66 -0.81 0.32 -6.43
CA THR A 66 -1.03 1.04 -5.19
C THR A 66 -1.02 0.04 -4.04
N SER A 67 -0.31 0.38 -2.97
CA SER A 67 -0.29 -0.38 -1.71
C SER A 67 -0.61 0.61 -0.59
N TYR A 68 -1.62 0.31 0.24
CA TYR A 68 -2.02 1.19 1.34
C TYR A 68 -2.36 2.63 0.91
N SER A 69 -2.92 2.78 -0.29
CA SER A 69 -3.19 4.06 -0.99
C SER A 69 -1.98 4.89 -1.41
N GLN A 70 -0.76 4.35 -1.30
CA GLN A 70 0.46 4.95 -1.84
C GLN A 70 0.80 4.32 -3.19
N ASN A 71 1.24 5.15 -4.15
CA ASN A 71 1.80 4.64 -5.39
C ASN A 71 3.12 3.89 -5.11
N VAL A 72 3.24 2.66 -5.58
CA VAL A 72 4.39 1.80 -5.22
C VAL A 72 5.68 2.27 -5.90
N LEU A 73 5.61 2.81 -7.12
CA LEU A 73 6.81 3.35 -7.78
C LEU A 73 7.31 4.61 -7.08
N GLU A 74 6.41 5.53 -6.74
CA GLU A 74 6.77 6.76 -6.01
C GLU A 74 7.35 6.46 -4.62
N HIS A 75 6.74 5.49 -3.91
CA HIS A 75 7.27 4.93 -2.66
C HIS A 75 8.71 4.43 -2.83
N SER A 76 8.97 3.64 -3.87
CA SER A 76 10.28 3.05 -4.13
C SER A 76 11.35 4.10 -4.49
N VAL A 77 10.98 5.12 -5.27
CA VAL A 77 11.88 6.24 -5.62
C VAL A 77 12.26 7.04 -4.38
N GLU A 78 11.29 7.37 -3.53
CA GLU A 78 11.59 8.05 -2.29
C GLU A 78 12.48 7.21 -1.36
N MET A 79 12.18 5.93 -1.22
CA MET A 79 13.02 5.03 -0.43
C MET A 79 14.45 5.01 -0.93
N ALA A 80 14.67 5.04 -2.26
CA ALA A 80 16.01 5.11 -2.82
C ALA A 80 16.75 6.38 -2.38
N HIS A 81 16.09 7.54 -2.38
CA HIS A 81 16.68 8.79 -1.88
C HIS A 81 17.03 8.70 -0.39
N VAL A 82 16.11 8.21 0.44
CA VAL A 82 16.33 8.04 1.89
C VAL A 82 17.45 7.04 2.18
N ALA A 83 17.44 5.89 1.50
CA ALA A 83 18.47 4.86 1.64
C ALA A 83 19.85 5.37 1.22
N GLY A 84 19.92 6.18 0.17
CA GLY A 84 21.16 6.82 -0.27
C GLY A 84 21.77 7.73 0.80
N MET A 85 20.95 8.61 1.40
CA MET A 85 21.40 9.50 2.48
C MET A 85 21.87 8.72 3.72
N ILE A 86 21.13 7.69 4.14
CA ILE A 86 21.52 6.87 5.28
C ILE A 86 22.82 6.11 4.99
N ALA A 87 22.96 5.56 3.79
CA ALA A 87 24.16 4.82 3.41
C ALA A 87 25.41 5.71 3.39
N GLU A 88 25.29 6.95 2.91
CA GLU A 88 26.39 7.92 2.90
C GLU A 88 26.86 8.25 4.32
N GLU A 89 25.92 8.56 5.22
CA GLU A 89 26.23 8.87 6.63
C GLU A 89 26.83 7.68 7.40
N LEU A 90 26.43 6.45 7.05
CA LEU A 90 26.95 5.23 7.68
C LEU A 90 28.22 4.67 7.01
N GLY A 91 28.68 5.27 5.91
CA GLY A 91 29.80 4.74 5.12
C GLY A 91 29.50 3.39 4.46
N ALA A 92 28.23 3.07 4.22
CA ALA A 92 27.78 1.87 3.51
C ALA A 92 27.82 2.06 1.98
N ASN A 93 27.51 1.01 1.21
CA ASN A 93 27.48 1.12 -0.24
C ASN A 93 26.20 1.84 -0.71
N VAL A 94 26.32 3.14 -1.02
CA VAL A 94 25.23 3.99 -1.49
C VAL A 94 24.53 3.41 -2.73
N ALA A 95 25.28 2.92 -3.72
CA ALA A 95 24.69 2.39 -4.95
C ALA A 95 23.85 1.13 -4.68
N VAL A 96 24.32 0.23 -3.81
CA VAL A 96 23.59 -0.98 -3.42
C VAL A 96 22.35 -0.64 -2.60
N ALA A 97 22.45 0.31 -1.66
CA ALA A 97 21.32 0.75 -0.84
C ALA A 97 20.21 1.39 -1.69
N LYS A 98 20.56 2.32 -2.60
CA LYS A 98 19.61 2.94 -3.53
C LYS A 98 18.93 1.89 -4.42
N ALA A 99 19.71 0.98 -5.00
CA ALA A 99 19.18 -0.07 -5.88
C ALA A 99 18.30 -1.08 -5.14
N GLY A 100 18.71 -1.51 -3.94
CA GLY A 100 17.92 -2.39 -3.08
C GLY A 100 16.58 -1.76 -2.69
N ALA A 101 16.59 -0.46 -2.36
CA ALA A 101 15.40 0.30 -2.03
C ALA A 101 14.47 0.51 -3.24
N LEU A 102 15.00 0.89 -4.40
CA LEU A 102 14.19 1.07 -5.63
C LEU A 102 13.51 -0.23 -6.06
N LEU A 103 14.17 -1.37 -5.85
CA LEU A 103 13.71 -2.68 -6.33
C LEU A 103 13.00 -3.52 -5.27
N HIS A 104 12.85 -3.04 -4.02
CA HIS A 104 12.33 -3.84 -2.91
C HIS A 104 10.97 -4.48 -3.19
N ASP A 105 10.07 -3.71 -3.80
CA ASP A 105 8.69 -4.11 -4.07
C ASP A 105 8.46 -4.57 -5.52
N ILE A 106 9.52 -4.84 -6.29
CA ILE A 106 9.39 -5.16 -7.73
C ILE A 106 8.51 -6.40 -8.00
N GLY A 107 8.40 -7.32 -7.05
CA GLY A 107 7.50 -8.45 -7.16
C GLY A 107 6.01 -8.08 -7.19
N LYS A 108 5.61 -6.93 -6.63
CA LYS A 108 4.21 -6.42 -6.69
C LYS A 108 3.77 -6.05 -8.11
N ALA A 109 4.70 -6.00 -9.06
CA ALA A 109 4.40 -5.82 -10.48
C ALA A 109 3.84 -7.09 -11.15
N LEU A 110 4.02 -8.28 -10.55
CA LEU A 110 3.68 -9.59 -11.11
C LEU A 110 2.98 -10.53 -10.11
N ASP A 111 2.61 -10.04 -8.93
CA ASP A 111 2.02 -10.84 -7.83
C ASP A 111 0.66 -11.48 -8.16
N HIS A 112 -0.07 -10.94 -9.14
CA HIS A 112 -1.34 -11.52 -9.61
C HIS A 112 -1.15 -12.62 -10.67
N GLU A 113 0.04 -12.68 -11.28
CA GLU A 113 0.36 -13.61 -12.38
C GLU A 113 1.23 -14.79 -11.91
N VAL A 114 1.91 -14.64 -10.76
CA VAL A 114 2.92 -15.59 -10.27
C VAL A 114 2.65 -15.94 -8.82
N SER A 115 2.77 -17.23 -8.48
CA SER A 115 2.65 -17.71 -7.10
C SER A 115 3.92 -17.42 -6.28
N GLY A 116 3.74 -16.88 -5.08
CA GLY A 116 4.79 -16.58 -4.09
C GLY A 116 4.50 -15.27 -3.34
N THR A 117 5.31 -14.94 -2.33
CA THR A 117 5.28 -13.58 -1.76
C THR A 117 5.89 -12.59 -2.76
N HIS A 118 5.58 -11.29 -2.66
CA HIS A 118 6.20 -10.30 -3.55
C HIS A 118 7.72 -10.24 -3.37
N VAL A 119 8.24 -10.57 -2.18
CA VAL A 119 9.68 -10.71 -1.94
C VAL A 119 10.25 -11.87 -2.76
N GLU A 120 9.65 -13.07 -2.68
CA GLU A 120 10.10 -14.24 -3.44
C GLU A 120 10.06 -14.00 -4.96
N ILE A 121 8.97 -13.39 -5.43
CA ILE A 121 8.81 -13.02 -6.84
C ILE A 121 9.89 -12.01 -7.24
N GLY A 122 10.09 -10.97 -6.42
CA GLY A 122 11.13 -9.95 -6.63
C GLY A 122 12.52 -10.56 -6.76
N ARG A 123 12.92 -11.43 -5.82
CA ARG A 123 14.21 -12.15 -5.87
C ARG A 123 14.38 -12.93 -7.18
N ARG A 124 13.37 -13.71 -7.58
CA ARG A 124 13.42 -14.51 -8.82
C ARG A 124 13.54 -13.62 -10.07
N ILE A 125 12.83 -12.50 -10.11
CA ILE A 125 12.95 -11.50 -11.18
C ILE A 125 14.40 -11.00 -11.25
N LEU A 126 14.93 -10.50 -10.14
CA LEU A 126 16.27 -9.91 -10.10
C LEU A 126 17.37 -10.93 -10.47
N GLN A 127 17.27 -12.17 -9.99
CA GLN A 127 18.17 -13.26 -10.36
C GLN A 127 18.12 -13.56 -11.86
N LYS A 128 16.92 -13.62 -12.45
CA LYS A 128 16.75 -13.87 -13.89
C LYS A 128 17.37 -12.77 -14.75
N PHE A 129 17.39 -11.55 -14.27
CA PHE A 129 18.02 -10.40 -14.93
C PHE A 129 19.51 -10.22 -14.56
N ASN A 130 20.12 -11.16 -13.82
CA ASN A 130 21.50 -11.10 -13.36
C ASN A 130 21.84 -9.82 -12.58
N VAL A 131 20.89 -9.31 -11.79
CA VAL A 131 21.14 -8.21 -10.86
C VAL A 131 22.08 -8.71 -9.75
N SER A 132 23.00 -7.85 -9.31
CA SER A 132 24.00 -8.19 -8.28
C SER A 132 23.37 -8.83 -7.04
N GLU A 133 24.02 -9.86 -6.50
CA GLU A 133 23.59 -10.53 -5.27
C GLU A 133 23.53 -9.56 -4.08
N GLU A 134 24.40 -8.55 -4.04
CA GLU A 134 24.39 -7.52 -2.99
C GLU A 134 23.07 -6.72 -2.98
N ILE A 135 22.55 -6.38 -4.16
CA ILE A 135 21.26 -5.68 -4.32
C ILE A 135 20.10 -6.59 -3.92
N ILE A 136 20.17 -7.88 -4.28
CA ILE A 136 19.17 -8.88 -3.91
C ILE A 136 19.14 -9.08 -2.39
N LYS A 137 20.30 -9.13 -1.73
CA LYS A 137 20.41 -9.23 -0.27
C LYS A 137 19.92 -7.97 0.44
N ALA A 138 20.24 -6.79 -0.10
CA ALA A 138 19.75 -5.52 0.43
C ALA A 138 18.21 -5.48 0.39
N MET A 139 17.60 -5.94 -0.71
CA MET A 139 16.14 -5.88 -0.86
C MET A 139 15.41 -6.98 -0.08
N GLN A 140 15.86 -8.23 -0.07
CA GLN A 140 15.02 -9.37 0.36
C GLN A 140 14.61 -9.39 1.84
N ALA A 141 15.29 -8.65 2.71
CA ALA A 141 15.02 -8.64 4.15
C ALA A 141 13.97 -7.60 4.59
N HIS A 142 13.43 -6.78 3.68
CA HIS A 142 12.58 -5.62 4.04
C HIS A 142 11.31 -5.99 4.83
N HIS A 143 10.78 -7.21 4.69
CA HIS A 143 9.67 -7.73 5.51
C HIS A 143 10.09 -8.75 6.59
N GLY A 144 11.39 -8.96 6.81
CA GLY A 144 11.90 -9.89 7.81
C GLY A 144 11.76 -11.37 7.46
N GLU A 145 11.37 -11.69 6.22
CA GLU A 145 11.28 -13.06 5.69
C GLU A 145 12.66 -13.72 5.50
N TYR A 146 13.68 -12.88 5.33
CA TYR A 146 15.09 -13.24 5.23
C TYR A 146 15.90 -12.47 6.27
N PRO A 147 17.04 -13.03 6.73
CA PRO A 147 17.92 -12.32 7.66
C PRO A 147 18.48 -11.04 7.01
N TYR A 148 18.74 -10.03 7.83
CA TYR A 148 19.46 -8.83 7.44
C TYR A 148 20.95 -9.18 7.25
N GLU A 149 21.31 -9.63 6.04
CA GLU A 149 22.65 -10.12 5.74
C GLU A 149 23.69 -9.00 5.56
N THR A 150 23.25 -7.79 5.20
CA THR A 150 24.14 -6.64 4.99
C THR A 150 23.64 -5.39 5.71
N VAL A 151 24.51 -4.38 5.82
CA VAL A 151 24.12 -3.06 6.35
C VAL A 151 23.03 -2.45 5.47
N GLU A 152 23.15 -2.62 4.15
CA GLU A 152 22.16 -2.16 3.17
C GLU A 152 20.79 -2.83 3.38
N SER A 153 20.73 -4.09 3.82
CA SER A 153 19.46 -4.73 4.19
C SER A 153 18.75 -3.99 5.33
N VAL A 154 19.49 -3.52 6.32
CA VAL A 154 18.95 -2.74 7.44
C VAL A 154 18.55 -1.33 6.97
N ILE A 155 19.36 -0.73 6.10
CA ILE A 155 19.06 0.59 5.51
C ILE A 155 17.77 0.56 4.69
N VAL A 156 17.59 -0.45 3.83
CA VAL A 156 16.39 -0.60 2.99
C VAL A 156 15.14 -0.75 3.87
N GLN A 157 15.20 -1.56 4.92
CA GLN A 157 14.09 -1.70 5.86
C GLN A 157 13.81 -0.41 6.63
N THR A 158 14.85 0.31 7.03
CA THR A 158 14.73 1.62 7.69
C THR A 158 14.07 2.63 6.76
N ALA A 159 14.47 2.67 5.49
CA ALA A 159 13.89 3.54 4.47
C ALA A 159 12.41 3.21 4.20
N ASP A 160 12.03 1.93 4.16
CA ASP A 160 10.63 1.50 4.01
C ASP A 160 9.77 1.97 5.19
N ALA A 161 10.27 1.79 6.41
CA ALA A 161 9.60 2.26 7.61
C ALA A 161 9.44 3.78 7.63
N ILE A 162 10.47 4.54 7.22
CA ILE A 162 10.41 6.00 7.12
C ILE A 162 9.37 6.42 6.07
N SER A 163 9.45 5.93 4.83
CA SER A 163 8.54 6.35 3.76
C SER A 163 7.08 5.99 4.09
N GLY A 164 6.86 4.79 4.64
CA GLY A 164 5.53 4.30 5.01
C GLY A 164 4.91 4.98 6.23
N SER A 165 5.71 5.55 7.13
CA SER A 165 5.22 6.20 8.36
C SER A 165 4.93 7.70 8.19
N ARG A 166 5.21 8.28 7.02
CA ARG A 166 4.97 9.72 6.81
C ARG A 166 3.47 10.05 6.90
N PRO A 167 3.10 11.16 7.54
CA PRO A 167 1.72 11.61 7.59
C PRO A 167 1.10 11.70 6.20
N GLY A 168 0.04 10.92 5.96
CA GLY A 168 -0.67 10.87 4.67
C GLY A 168 -0.15 9.83 3.67
N ALA A 169 0.96 9.13 3.91
CA ALA A 169 1.50 8.12 3.00
C ALA A 169 0.61 6.85 2.95
N ARG A 170 0.24 6.30 4.11
CA ARG A 170 -0.68 5.17 4.19
C ARG A 170 -2.06 5.66 4.63
N ARG A 171 -3.06 5.58 3.73
CA ARG A 171 -4.46 5.87 4.09
C ARG A 171 -5.11 4.75 4.92
N ASP A 172 -4.36 3.72 5.28
CA ASP A 172 -4.79 2.66 6.22
C ASP A 172 -5.40 3.22 7.50
N ASN A 173 -4.91 4.38 7.95
CA ASN A 173 -5.52 5.05 9.09
C ASN A 173 -7.00 5.33 8.87
N LEU A 174 -7.45 5.69 7.66
CA LEU A 174 -8.87 5.98 7.43
C LEU A 174 -9.72 4.70 7.44
N GLU A 175 -9.28 3.64 6.77
CA GLU A 175 -10.09 2.41 6.69
C GLU A 175 -10.15 1.68 8.03
N HIS A 176 -9.02 1.58 8.75
CA HIS A 176 -9.01 1.07 10.13
C HIS A 176 -9.75 1.99 11.10
N TYR A 177 -9.71 3.31 10.91
CA TYR A 177 -10.49 4.25 11.69
C TYR A 177 -11.99 4.09 11.45
N LEU A 178 -12.43 4.00 10.20
CA LEU A 178 -13.83 3.76 9.84
C LEU A 178 -14.31 2.40 10.36
N LYS A 179 -13.46 1.36 10.23
CA LYS A 179 -13.73 0.04 10.81
C LYS A 179 -13.90 0.13 12.33
N ARG A 180 -12.98 0.80 13.04
CA ARG A 180 -13.07 1.03 14.48
C ARG A 180 -14.36 1.74 14.88
N LEU A 181 -14.74 2.81 14.18
CA LEU A 181 -16.00 3.51 14.45
C LEU A 181 -17.21 2.61 14.22
N SER A 182 -17.20 1.85 13.11
CA SER A 182 -18.26 0.90 12.78
C SER A 182 -18.37 -0.22 13.82
N ASP A 183 -17.25 -0.74 14.33
CA ASP A 183 -17.24 -1.80 15.35
C ASP A 183 -17.79 -1.28 16.69
N LEU A 184 -17.42 -0.05 17.08
CA LEU A 184 -17.96 0.65 18.25
C LEU A 184 -19.49 0.82 18.16
N GLU A 185 -19.98 1.27 17.01
CA GLU A 185 -21.42 1.44 16.75
C GLU A 185 -22.16 0.09 16.71
N ALA A 186 -21.53 -0.95 16.13
CA ALA A 186 -22.09 -2.31 16.06
C ALA A 186 -22.25 -2.94 17.43
N ILE A 187 -21.27 -2.79 18.33
CA ILE A 187 -21.37 -3.31 19.71
C ILE A 187 -22.55 -2.64 20.41
N ALA A 188 -22.66 -1.32 20.35
CA ALA A 188 -23.74 -0.58 21.01
C ALA A 188 -25.12 -0.95 20.44
N THR A 189 -25.26 -1.04 19.11
CA THR A 189 -26.53 -1.41 18.44
C THR A 189 -26.93 -2.88 18.62
N SER A 190 -26.01 -3.75 19.06
CA SER A 190 -26.33 -5.16 19.35
C SER A 190 -27.14 -5.36 20.64
N PHE A 191 -27.24 -4.35 21.52
CA PHE A 191 -28.01 -4.44 22.75
C PHE A 191 -29.51 -4.27 22.47
N GLU A 192 -30.33 -5.15 23.05
CA GLU A 192 -31.78 -5.06 22.90
C GLU A 192 -32.32 -3.75 23.46
N GLY A 193 -33.18 -3.09 22.69
CA GLY A 193 -33.76 -1.80 23.06
C GLY A 193 -32.96 -0.59 22.56
N VAL A 194 -31.77 -0.78 21.97
CA VAL A 194 -31.05 0.28 21.25
C VAL A 194 -31.64 0.46 19.86
N GLU A 195 -32.03 1.70 19.52
CA GLU A 195 -32.53 2.05 18.19
C GLU A 195 -31.38 2.44 17.25
N LYS A 196 -30.44 3.28 17.74
CA LYS A 196 -29.30 3.80 16.98
C LYS A 196 -28.12 4.09 17.90
N ALA A 197 -26.90 3.99 17.40
CA ALA A 197 -25.71 4.46 18.09
C ALA A 197 -24.78 5.19 17.11
N TYR A 198 -24.07 6.22 17.59
CA TYR A 198 -23.10 6.97 16.81
C TYR A 198 -21.80 7.14 17.59
N ALA A 199 -20.67 6.80 16.97
CA ALA A 199 -19.35 7.07 17.51
C ALA A 199 -18.91 8.51 17.14
N LEU A 200 -18.64 9.32 18.17
CA LEU A 200 -18.27 10.73 18.08
C LEU A 200 -16.84 10.96 18.56
N ALA A 201 -16.32 12.17 18.35
CA ALA A 201 -15.01 12.60 18.85
C ALA A 201 -13.87 11.62 18.52
N ALA A 202 -13.84 11.11 17.28
CA ALA A 202 -12.89 10.11 16.82
C ALA A 202 -12.95 8.76 17.59
N GLY A 203 -14.15 8.35 17.99
CA GLY A 203 -14.39 7.10 18.70
C GLY A 203 -14.11 7.17 20.20
N ARG A 204 -13.94 8.38 20.76
CA ARG A 204 -13.79 8.61 22.20
C ARG A 204 -15.14 8.74 22.92
N GLU A 205 -16.20 8.97 22.17
CA GLU A 205 -17.56 9.08 22.69
C GLU A 205 -18.48 8.20 21.85
N ILE A 206 -19.46 7.56 22.49
CA ILE A 206 -20.57 6.91 21.80
C ILE A 206 -21.87 7.50 22.34
N ARG A 207 -22.75 7.91 21.44
CA ARG A 207 -24.10 8.36 21.77
C ARG A 207 -25.09 7.26 21.40
N VAL A 208 -25.77 6.70 22.40
CA VAL A 208 -26.72 5.60 22.26
C VAL A 208 -28.15 6.12 22.41
N PHE A 209 -29.01 5.77 21.46
CA PHE A 209 -30.43 6.12 21.45
C PHE A 209 -31.23 4.86 21.72
N VAL A 210 -32.05 4.86 22.77
CA VAL A 210 -32.86 3.71 23.20
C VAL A 210 -34.34 3.94 22.95
N LEU A 211 -35.09 2.86 22.79
CA LEU A 211 -36.54 2.89 22.69
C LEU A 211 -37.15 3.06 24.10
N PRO A 212 -37.86 4.17 24.39
CA PRO A 212 -38.41 4.42 25.73
C PRO A 212 -39.48 3.41 26.15
N GLU A 213 -40.13 2.77 25.17
CA GLU A 213 -41.11 1.69 25.36
C GLU A 213 -40.48 0.41 25.93
N LYS A 214 -39.16 0.23 25.75
CA LYS A 214 -38.43 -1.01 26.05
C LYS A 214 -37.35 -0.86 27.11
N VAL A 215 -36.89 0.37 27.38
CA VAL A 215 -35.77 0.65 28.27
C VAL A 215 -36.15 1.76 29.23
N SER A 216 -36.21 1.44 30.51
CA SER A 216 -36.41 2.43 31.58
C SER A 216 -35.13 3.23 31.88
N ASP A 217 -35.24 4.37 32.56
CA ASP A 217 -34.09 5.20 32.95
C ASP A 217 -33.02 4.43 33.75
N LEU A 218 -33.44 3.51 34.61
CA LEU A 218 -32.54 2.68 35.40
C LEU A 218 -31.81 1.66 34.51
N GLU A 219 -32.52 1.04 33.58
CA GLU A 219 -31.95 0.10 32.61
C GLU A 219 -31.01 0.81 31.63
N ALA A 220 -31.33 2.02 31.19
CA ALA A 220 -30.46 2.82 30.32
C ALA A 220 -29.09 3.07 30.99
N LYS A 221 -29.09 3.39 32.30
CA LYS A 221 -27.86 3.59 33.07
C LYS A 221 -27.04 2.30 33.22
N LYS A 222 -27.71 1.16 33.36
CA LYS A 222 -27.08 -0.17 33.43
C LYS A 222 -26.50 -0.58 32.07
N MET A 223 -27.27 -0.41 31.01
CA MET A 223 -26.88 -0.66 29.61
C MET A 223 -25.66 0.16 29.22
N ALA A 224 -25.60 1.45 29.57
CA ALA A 224 -24.43 2.28 29.29
C ALA A 224 -23.13 1.71 29.89
N ARG A 225 -23.20 1.15 31.11
CA ARG A 225 -22.06 0.47 31.74
C ARG A 225 -21.71 -0.84 31.04
N GLU A 226 -22.70 -1.63 30.66
CA GLU A 226 -22.50 -2.92 29.98
C GLU A 226 -21.89 -2.74 28.59
N ILE A 227 -22.34 -1.74 27.82
CA ILE A 227 -21.74 -1.35 26.53
C ILE A 227 -20.27 -0.97 26.71
N ALA A 228 -19.95 -0.13 27.70
CA ALA A 228 -18.57 0.29 27.96
C ALA A 228 -17.65 -0.91 28.30
N LEU A 229 -18.11 -1.82 29.17
CA LEU A 229 -17.37 -3.03 29.53
C LEU A 229 -17.18 -3.96 28.32
N ARG A 230 -18.19 -4.09 27.46
CA ARG A 230 -18.11 -4.95 26.28
C ARG A 230 -17.15 -4.39 25.23
N ILE A 231 -17.15 -3.08 25.03
CA ILE A 231 -16.16 -2.39 24.18
C ILE A 231 -14.74 -2.66 24.70
N GLU A 232 -14.51 -2.52 26.00
CA GLU A 232 -13.19 -2.77 26.61
C GLU A 232 -12.72 -4.22 26.44
N GLN A 233 -13.64 -5.19 26.47
CA GLN A 233 -13.32 -6.62 26.35
C GLN A 233 -13.12 -7.08 24.90
N GLU A 234 -13.99 -6.65 23.99
CA GLU A 234 -14.03 -7.15 22.61
C GLU A 234 -13.08 -6.39 21.68
N LEU A 235 -12.82 -5.12 21.97
CA LEU A 235 -12.00 -4.27 21.12
C LEU A 235 -10.61 -4.06 21.72
N ARG A 236 -9.64 -4.82 21.21
CA ARG A 236 -8.22 -4.57 21.46
C ARG A 236 -7.65 -3.70 20.35
N TYR A 237 -7.29 -2.47 20.70
CA TYR A 237 -6.57 -1.58 19.80
C TYR A 237 -5.13 -1.42 20.27
N PRO A 238 -4.13 -1.45 19.38
CA PRO A 238 -2.77 -1.05 19.71
C PRO A 238 -2.75 0.46 20.04
N GLY A 239 -2.38 0.82 21.27
CA GLY A 239 -2.32 2.20 21.78
C GLY A 239 -2.95 2.32 23.15
#